data_AF-A0A7L1FSM2-F1
#
_entry.id   AF-A0A7L1FSM2-F1
#
_cell.length_a   1.000
_cell.length_b   1.000
_cell.length_c   1.000
_cell.angle_alpha   90.00
_cell.angle_beta   90.00
_cell.angle_gamma   90.00
#
_symmetry.space_group_name_H-M   'P 1'
#
loop_
_entity.id
_entity.type
_entity.pdbx_description
1 polymer ?
#
loop_
_entity_poly.entity_id
_entity_poly.type
_entity_poly.pdbx_seq_one_letter_code
_entity_poly.pdbx_strand_id
1 'polypeptide(L)'
;GLFQYLKNCSSTRDAECTCKKGYHCSGDGCAFCTRSCGVGQESTRKGCQTCPYGTFNDQPGGSCKNWTMCSGNQVLEPGTPAKDVICKHASVNPTSVTTLPTT
;
A
#
# COMPACT_ATOMS: atom_id res chain seq x y z
N GLY A 1 25.21 4.31 3.20
CA GLY A 1 23.93 4.98 3.53
C GLY A 1 22.80 4.49 2.63
N LEU A 2 21.57 4.65 3.10
CA LEU A 2 20.32 4.36 2.36
C LEU A 2 19.88 5.51 1.44
N PHE A 3 20.40 6.70 1.70
CA PHE A 3 20.17 7.90 0.91
C PHE A 3 21.07 7.95 -0.33
N GLN A 4 20.60 8.66 -1.34
CA GLN A 4 21.31 9.06 -2.55
C GLN A 4 20.90 10.50 -2.91
N TYR A 5 21.76 11.24 -3.62
CA TYR A 5 21.40 12.58 -4.09
C TYR A 5 20.29 12.50 -5.13
N LEU A 6 19.21 13.24 -4.89
CA LEU A 6 18.23 13.60 -5.91
C LEU A 6 18.70 14.83 -6.67
N LYS A 7 19.24 15.83 -5.96
CA LYS A 7 19.92 16.99 -6.52
C LYS A 7 21.15 17.32 -5.68
N ASN A 8 22.25 17.65 -6.36
CA ASN A 8 23.47 18.11 -5.69
C ASN A 8 23.27 19.54 -5.15
N CYS A 9 24.06 19.91 -4.13
CA CYS A 9 24.08 21.27 -3.63
C CYS A 9 24.65 22.24 -4.68
N SER A 10 24.28 23.51 -4.52
CA SER A 10 24.85 24.65 -5.26
C SER A 10 25.24 25.76 -4.28
N SER A 11 25.80 26.86 -4.78
CA SER A 11 26.16 28.01 -3.94
C SER A 11 24.97 28.68 -3.24
N THR A 12 23.73 28.42 -3.69
CA THR A 12 22.51 29.06 -3.19
C THR A 12 21.46 28.07 -2.68
N ARG A 13 21.69 26.76 -2.81
CA ARG A 13 20.72 25.72 -2.43
C ARG A 13 21.43 24.52 -1.83
N ASP A 14 20.86 24.01 -0.75
CA ASP A 14 21.32 22.77 -0.16
C ASP A 14 20.98 21.56 -1.06
N ALA A 15 21.65 20.44 -0.84
CA ALA A 15 21.41 19.22 -1.59
C ALA A 15 20.06 18.58 -1.22
N GLU A 16 19.36 18.04 -2.21
CA GLU A 16 18.14 17.26 -2.00
C GLU A 16 18.48 15.77 -2.04
N CYS A 17 18.03 15.02 -1.04
CA CYS A 17 18.28 13.59 -0.91
C CYS A 17 17.01 12.77 -1.19
N THR A 18 17.20 11.54 -1.65
CA THR A 18 16.16 10.54 -1.79
C THR A 18 16.68 9.17 -1.36
N CYS A 19 15.81 8.16 -1.33
CA CYS A 19 16.17 6.81 -0.96
C CYS A 19 16.61 5.99 -2.17
N LYS A 20 17.56 5.07 -1.94
CA LYS A 20 17.96 4.08 -2.95
C LYS A 20 16.80 3.17 -3.32
N LYS A 21 16.88 2.54 -4.51
CA LYS A 21 15.88 1.58 -4.98
C LYS A 21 15.60 0.49 -3.93
N GLY A 22 14.32 0.20 -3.72
CA GLY A 22 13.85 -0.71 -2.65
C GLY A 22 13.51 -0.02 -1.33
N TYR A 23 13.64 1.31 -1.28
CA TYR A 23 13.24 2.14 -0.14
C TYR A 23 12.42 3.33 -0.63
N HIS A 24 11.57 3.88 0.23
CA HIS A 24 10.82 5.10 0.00
C HIS A 24 11.07 6.09 1.14
N CYS A 25 10.94 7.37 0.80
CA CYS A 25 11.05 8.46 1.76
C CYS A 25 9.89 8.43 2.75
N SER A 26 10.19 8.56 4.04
CA SER A 26 9.21 8.74 5.10
C SER A 26 9.66 9.83 6.07
N GLY A 27 8.69 10.52 6.68
CA GLY A 27 8.91 11.72 7.49
C GLY A 27 9.15 12.99 6.66
N ASP A 28 9.15 14.13 7.35
CA ASP A 28 9.31 15.45 6.73
C ASP A 28 10.65 15.55 6.00
N GLY A 29 10.63 16.03 4.76
CA GLY A 29 11.84 16.20 3.95
C GLY A 29 12.63 14.91 3.66
N CYS A 30 11.99 13.73 3.69
CA CYS A 30 12.67 12.44 3.56
C CYS A 30 13.70 12.20 4.68
N ALA A 31 13.34 12.51 5.94
CA ALA A 31 14.22 12.27 7.09
C ALA A 31 14.61 10.79 7.25
N PHE A 32 13.79 9.85 6.77
CA PHE A 32 14.02 8.41 6.88
C PHE A 32 13.82 7.69 5.53
N CYS A 33 14.57 6.60 5.34
CA CYS A 33 14.36 5.66 4.25
C CYS A 33 13.72 4.38 4.79
N THR A 34 12.43 4.22 4.54
CA THR A 34 11.69 3.01 4.91
C THR A 34 11.79 2.00 3.78
N ARG A 35 11.97 0.72 4.13
CA ARG A 35 12.02 -0.36 3.14
C ARG A 35 10.67 -0.48 2.44
N SER A 36 10.68 -0.50 1.11
CA SER A 36 9.47 -0.76 0.32
C SER A 36 9.23 -2.26 0.28
N CYS A 37 8.07 -2.69 0.78
CA CYS A 37 7.69 -4.10 0.82
C CYS A 37 7.02 -4.54 -0.48
N GLY A 38 7.09 -5.83 -0.76
CA GLY A 38 6.49 -6.40 -1.97
C GLY A 38 4.97 -6.48 -1.88
N VAL A 39 4.35 -6.90 -2.99
CA VAL A 39 2.95 -7.32 -3.01
C VAL A 39 2.73 -8.41 -1.96
N GLY A 40 1.63 -8.29 -1.22
CA GLY A 40 1.26 -9.14 -0.10
C GLY A 40 2.06 -8.96 1.17
N GLN A 41 2.80 -7.86 1.29
CA GLN A 41 3.51 -7.47 2.49
C GLN A 41 3.22 -6.01 2.85
N GLU A 42 3.37 -5.68 4.12
CA GLU A 42 3.35 -4.31 4.62
C GLU A 42 4.62 -3.99 5.42
N SER A 43 4.94 -2.70 5.51
CA SER A 43 6.08 -2.23 6.30
C SER A 43 5.68 -2.09 7.77
N THR A 44 6.37 -2.82 8.65
CA THR A 44 6.20 -2.74 10.10
C THR A 44 7.48 -2.27 10.78
N ARG A 45 7.43 -2.05 12.11
CA ARG A 45 8.64 -1.78 12.91
C ARG A 45 9.71 -2.89 12.83
N LYS A 46 9.31 -4.12 12.48
CA LYS A 46 10.22 -5.27 12.31
C LYS A 46 10.68 -5.47 10.86
N GLY A 47 10.30 -4.57 9.95
CA GLY A 47 10.51 -4.71 8.51
C GLY A 47 9.28 -5.23 7.79
N CYS A 48 9.48 -5.78 6.59
CA CYS A 48 8.38 -6.28 5.77
C CYS A 48 7.77 -7.53 6.37
N GLN A 49 6.48 -7.49 6.65
CA GLN A 49 5.71 -8.65 7.11
C GLN A 49 4.65 -8.99 6.07
N THR A 50 4.43 -10.28 5.86
CA THR A 50 3.33 -10.79 5.05
C THR A 50 2.00 -10.35 5.67
N CYS A 51 1.03 -10.00 4.82
CA CYS A 51 -0.29 -9.62 5.28
C CYS A 51 -0.91 -10.72 6.15
N PRO A 52 -1.46 -10.37 7.32
CA PRO A 52 -2.13 -11.34 8.18
C PRO A 52 -3.35 -11.93 7.45
N TYR A 53 -3.74 -13.14 7.87
CA TYR A 53 -4.93 -13.80 7.34
C TYR A 53 -6.17 -12.89 7.48
N GLY A 54 -6.99 -12.82 6.42
CA GLY A 54 -8.11 -11.88 6.36
C GLY A 54 -7.76 -10.54 5.69
N THR A 55 -6.50 -10.34 5.29
CA THR A 55 -6.05 -9.09 4.65
C THR A 55 -5.19 -9.36 3.41
N PHE A 56 -5.09 -8.36 2.53
CA PHE A 56 -4.25 -8.38 1.35
C PHE A 56 -3.60 -7.02 1.07
N ASN A 57 -2.51 -7.02 0.31
CA ASN A 57 -1.93 -5.82 -0.29
C ASN A 57 -1.56 -6.13 -1.74
N ASP A 58 -2.23 -5.50 -2.69
CA ASP A 58 -2.03 -5.67 -4.13
C ASP A 58 -0.96 -4.73 -4.72
N GLN A 59 -0.37 -3.84 -3.91
CA GLN A 59 0.57 -2.81 -4.35
C GLN A 59 1.91 -2.86 -3.60
N PRO A 60 3.05 -2.68 -4.30
CA PRO A 60 4.34 -2.56 -3.62
C PRO A 60 4.37 -1.30 -2.76
N GLY A 61 4.89 -1.42 -1.53
CA GLY A 61 4.94 -0.32 -0.56
C GLY A 61 3.57 0.07 0.01
N GLY A 62 2.50 -0.63 -0.35
CA GLY A 62 1.18 -0.49 0.26
C GLY A 62 1.10 -1.07 1.67
N SER A 63 -0.08 -0.91 2.27
CA SER A 63 -0.45 -1.52 3.56
C SER A 63 -1.51 -2.60 3.35
N CYS A 64 -1.58 -3.56 4.26
CA CYS A 64 -2.57 -4.62 4.18
C CYS A 64 -3.98 -4.08 4.47
N LYS A 65 -4.94 -4.42 3.61
CA LYS A 65 -6.36 -4.06 3.68
C LYS A 65 -7.19 -5.31 3.93
N ASN A 66 -8.32 -5.18 4.61
CA ASN A 66 -9.22 -6.33 4.83
C ASN A 66 -9.73 -6.90 3.51
N TRP A 67 -9.90 -8.22 3.46
CA TRP A 67 -10.58 -8.87 2.34
C TRP A 67 -12.04 -8.42 2.22
N THR A 68 -12.52 -8.35 0.99
CA THR A 68 -13.93 -8.18 0.68
C THR A 68 -14.73 -9.34 1.27
N MET A 69 -15.80 -9.02 2.01
CA MET A 69 -16.75 -10.01 2.51
C MET A 69 -17.82 -10.29 1.46
N CYS A 70 -17.88 -11.53 0.99
CA CYS A 70 -18.98 -11.99 0.13
C CYS A 70 -20.19 -12.41 0.97
N SER A 71 -21.40 -12.21 0.43
CA SER A 71 -22.63 -12.71 1.04
C SER A 71 -22.70 -14.23 0.99
N GLY A 72 -22.69 -14.90 2.15
CA GLY A 72 -22.77 -16.37 2.24
C GLY A 72 -21.66 -17.10 1.48
N ASN A 73 -21.99 -18.22 0.82
CA ASN A 73 -21.03 -19.05 0.07
C ASN A 73 -20.77 -18.53 -1.36
N GLN A 74 -20.75 -17.22 -1.55
CA GLN A 74 -20.55 -16.59 -2.86
C GLN A 74 -19.09 -16.25 -3.18
N VAL A 75 -18.13 -16.85 -2.49
CA VAL A 75 -16.71 -16.73 -2.86
C VAL A 75 -16.46 -17.50 -4.16
N LEU A 76 -15.91 -16.81 -5.16
CA LEU A 76 -15.44 -17.38 -6.42
C LEU A 76 -13.95 -17.70 -6.34
N GLU A 77 -13.15 -16.73 -5.89
CA GLU A 77 -11.72 -16.91 -5.61
C GLU A 77 -11.41 -16.54 -4.16
N PRO A 78 -10.69 -17.39 -3.42
CA PRO A 78 -10.29 -17.08 -2.06
C PRO A 78 -9.25 -15.96 -2.04
N GLY A 79 -9.30 -15.13 -0.99
CA GLY A 79 -8.30 -14.11 -0.75
C GLY A 79 -6.94 -14.72 -0.44
N THR A 80 -5.90 -13.97 -0.77
CA THR A 80 -4.50 -14.30 -0.45
C THR A 80 -3.84 -13.07 0.16
N PRO A 81 -2.61 -13.16 0.70
CA PRO A 81 -1.89 -11.95 1.09
C PRO A 81 -1.73 -10.95 -0.05
N ALA A 82 -1.67 -11.40 -1.31
CA ALA A 82 -1.43 -10.55 -2.48
C ALA A 82 -2.71 -10.09 -3.21
N LYS A 83 -3.86 -10.71 -2.93
CA LYS A 83 -5.09 -10.51 -3.70
C LYS A 83 -6.31 -10.55 -2.79
N ASP A 84 -7.30 -9.73 -3.14
CA ASP A 84 -8.59 -9.75 -2.48
C ASP A 84 -9.39 -11.02 -2.81
N VAL A 85 -10.42 -11.28 -2.02
CA VAL A 85 -11.49 -12.24 -2.32
C VAL A 85 -12.31 -11.73 -3.51
N ILE A 86 -12.62 -12.62 -4.46
CA ILE A 86 -13.54 -12.32 -5.56
C ILE A 86 -14.89 -12.97 -5.28
N CYS A 87 -15.97 -12.19 -5.29
CA CYS A 87 -17.34 -12.67 -5.11
C CYS A 87 -18.02 -12.99 -6.46
N LYS A 88 -18.93 -13.98 -6.47
CA LYS A 88 -19.71 -14.38 -7.66
C LYS A 88 -20.61 -13.28 -8.21
N HIS A 89 -21.19 -12.49 -7.32
CA HIS A 89 -21.87 -11.24 -7.66
C HIS A 89 -21.04 -10.10 -7.06
N ALA A 90 -20.90 -8.98 -7.78
CA ALA A 90 -20.26 -7.81 -7.26
C ALA A 90 -20.96 -7.41 -5.95
N SER A 91 -20.32 -7.67 -4.82
CA SER A 91 -20.81 -7.24 -3.52
C SER A 91 -20.94 -5.72 -3.60
N VAL A 92 -22.15 -5.21 -3.37
CA VAL A 92 -22.40 -3.77 -3.35
C VAL A 92 -21.52 -3.22 -2.22
N ASN A 93 -20.43 -2.57 -2.59
CA ASN A 93 -19.53 -1.95 -1.63
C ASN A 93 -20.32 -0.84 -0.91
N PRO A 94 -20.50 -0.86 0.42
CA PRO A 94 -21.25 0.19 1.13
C PRO A 94 -20.59 1.58 1.05
N THR A 95 -19.39 1.68 0.50
CA THR A 95 -18.59 2.92 0.43
C THR A 95 -18.72 3.72 -0.86
N SER A 96 -19.64 3.38 -1.77
CA SER A 96 -20.01 4.28 -2.87
C SER A 96 -21.45 4.78 -2.71
N VAL A 97 -21.72 5.50 -1.62
CA VAL A 97 -22.82 6.48 -1.62
C VAL A 97 -22.28 7.74 -2.29
N THR A 98 -22.37 7.78 -3.61
CA THR A 98 -22.21 9.01 -4.38
C THR A 98 -23.47 9.21 -5.19
N THR A 99 -24.28 10.12 -4.65
CA THR A 99 -25.29 10.99 -5.29
C THR A 99 -26.51 10.33 -5.93
N LEU A 100 -27.60 10.40 -5.17
CA LEU A 100 -28.98 10.44 -5.65
C LEU A 100 -29.12 11.55 -6.73
N PRO A 101 -29.65 11.27 -7.93
CA PRO A 101 -30.16 12.31 -8.80
C PRO A 101 -31.55 12.72 -8.29
N THR A 102 -31.66 13.94 -7.77
CA THR A 102 -32.94 14.59 -7.48
C THR A 102 -33.56 15.04 -8.81
N THR A 103 -34.81 14.64 -9.02
CA THR A 103 -35.72 15.02 -10.10
C THR A 103 -35.94 16.53 -10.20
#